data_AF-A0A401Z1F3-F1
#
_entry.id   AF-A0A401Z1F3-F1
#
_cell.length_a   1.000
_cell.length_b   1.000
_cell.length_c   1.000
_cell.angle_alpha   90.00
_cell.angle_beta   90.00
_cell.angle_gamma   90.00
#
_symmetry.space_group_name_H-M   'P 1'
#
loop_
_entity.id
_entity.type
_entity.pdbx_description
1 polymer ?
#
loop_
_entity_poly.entity_id
_entity_poly.type
_entity_poly.pdbx_seq_one_letter_code
_entity_poly.pdbx_strand_id
1 'polypeptide(L)'
;MANALDALGRTFFTADRREFSGRRQAVPNAHTELRERAALKRIDLTASMIEALNHRGVPDPTARVAAKLGTLVWEIAYDRWIDTANDEDFCPPARQALTEVRAAGTVRQLSCQQPCGSLPDAVETLPQVLQVVFGNMHGKDSISAMALTPGQRRRTHKRRGGSVLRVPARRPHFAVSARNLARIVRLWSFTSMAIEIPSALVTTDWLATHLDDPALRILDASVLLAPDAPHLRPMRDAYRRAHIPGAVFADLVQDVVELDSPFGITRPGSGRAAEVFGRLGVGDATTVVVYDNEFGQNAARLWWILKAAGHTRVALLDGGLRKWTAELRPISSGEITPAPAVFTARPRTDMWADRAQVLDAITNPGGATLVNAVPELPDDVSVLPPGAAQVMSTSLPGSLDAPFPSLGQPGTEALPYPSINWPGSPTLRPRPDRRRLLEHIPAERPAIVYCNSGLNAPLVALCLVDAGHTTVSVYDGGLMEWLSNPNNPTAPRHPTV
;
A
#
# COMPACT_ATOMS: atom_id res chain seq x y z
N MET A 1 17.95 8.86 22.56
CA MET A 1 18.52 7.88 21.62
C MET A 1 18.63 6.49 22.25
N ALA A 2 19.34 6.31 23.37
CA ALA A 2 19.39 5.03 24.10
C ALA A 2 18.01 4.41 24.39
N ASN A 3 17.07 5.18 24.95
CA ASN A 3 15.70 4.68 25.20
C ASN A 3 14.91 4.31 23.92
N ALA A 4 15.21 4.96 22.78
CA ALA A 4 14.57 4.64 21.51
C ALA A 4 15.16 3.35 20.89
N LEU A 5 16.46 3.15 21.04
CA LEU A 5 17.14 1.92 20.65
C LEU A 5 16.68 0.73 21.50
N ASP A 6 16.46 0.93 22.80
CA ASP A 6 15.93 -0.10 23.70
C ASP A 6 14.47 -0.49 23.35
N ALA A 7 13.65 0.47 22.93
CA ALA A 7 12.27 0.22 22.50
C ALA A 7 12.22 -0.55 21.17
N LEU A 8 13.05 -0.14 20.19
CA LEU A 8 13.13 -0.81 18.89
C LEU A 8 13.75 -2.21 18.99
N GLY A 9 14.77 -2.37 19.83
CA GLY A 9 15.48 -3.63 20.08
C GLY A 9 14.53 -4.77 20.46
N ARG A 10 13.60 -4.51 21.38
CA ARG A 10 12.66 -5.53 21.89
C ARG A 10 11.57 -5.94 20.90
N THR A 11 11.22 -5.06 19.95
CA THR A 11 10.07 -5.28 19.06
C THR A 11 10.50 -5.78 17.68
N PHE A 12 11.66 -5.34 17.18
CA PHE A 12 12.07 -5.60 15.79
C PHE A 12 13.26 -6.54 15.67
N PHE A 13 14.15 -6.59 16.66
CA PHE A 13 15.43 -7.31 16.63
C PHE A 13 15.40 -8.55 17.54
N THR A 14 14.58 -9.53 17.16
CA THR A 14 14.39 -10.80 17.89
C THR A 14 15.39 -11.86 17.44
N ALA A 15 15.65 -12.86 18.29
CA ALA A 15 16.55 -13.97 17.98
C ALA A 15 16.21 -14.68 16.65
N ASP A 16 14.93 -14.95 16.39
CA ASP A 16 14.47 -15.59 15.14
C ASP A 16 14.81 -14.76 13.89
N ARG A 17 14.82 -13.44 14.01
CA ARG A 17 15.18 -12.53 12.91
C ARG A 17 16.69 -12.39 12.75
N ARG A 18 17.50 -12.68 13.76
CA ARG A 18 18.98 -12.57 13.74
C ARG A 18 19.58 -13.51 12.72
N GLU A 19 19.24 -14.81 12.79
CA GLU A 19 19.79 -15.84 11.89
C GLU A 19 19.42 -15.60 10.42
N PHE A 20 18.19 -15.13 10.18
CA PHE A 20 17.76 -14.72 8.84
C PHE A 20 18.49 -13.46 8.36
N SER A 21 18.68 -12.47 9.24
CA SER A 21 19.33 -11.20 8.92
C SER A 21 20.82 -11.37 8.59
N GLY A 22 21.53 -12.24 9.32
CA GLY A 22 22.93 -12.61 9.04
C GLY A 22 23.08 -13.27 7.66
N ARG A 23 22.25 -14.28 7.36
CA ARG A 23 22.24 -14.93 6.03
C ARG A 23 21.90 -13.97 4.90
N ARG A 24 20.97 -13.04 5.14
CA ARG A 24 20.58 -12.02 4.18
C ARG A 24 21.72 -11.05 3.86
N GLN A 25 22.56 -10.68 4.83
CA GLN A 25 23.61 -9.66 4.60
C GLN A 25 24.71 -10.13 3.63
N ALA A 26 24.93 -11.44 3.52
CA ALA A 26 25.84 -12.02 2.53
C ALA A 26 25.41 -11.71 1.08
N VAL A 27 24.11 -11.54 0.83
CA VAL A 27 23.55 -11.34 -0.51
C VAL A 27 23.82 -9.94 -1.06
N PRO A 28 23.51 -8.82 -0.36
CA PRO A 28 23.92 -7.50 -0.81
C PRO A 28 25.43 -7.38 -1.00
N ASN A 29 26.24 -7.95 -0.11
CA ASN A 29 27.70 -7.83 -0.21
C ASN A 29 28.28 -8.47 -1.48
N ALA A 30 27.59 -9.48 -2.06
CA ALA A 30 27.96 -10.13 -3.30
C ALA A 30 27.45 -9.42 -4.58
N HIS A 31 26.55 -8.43 -4.48
CA HIS A 31 25.89 -7.79 -5.63
C HIS A 31 25.92 -6.27 -5.54
N THR A 32 26.58 -5.60 -6.50
CA THR A 32 26.76 -4.14 -6.53
C THR A 32 25.43 -3.37 -6.50
N GLU A 33 24.44 -3.77 -7.29
CA GLU A 33 23.12 -3.12 -7.32
C GLU A 33 22.38 -3.19 -5.97
N LEU A 34 22.55 -4.29 -5.23
CA LEU A 34 21.95 -4.45 -3.91
C LEU A 34 22.69 -3.63 -2.84
N ARG A 35 24.01 -3.41 -2.99
CA ARG A 35 24.77 -2.47 -2.14
C ARG A 35 24.31 -1.04 -2.36
N GLU A 36 24.08 -0.64 -3.61
CA GLU A 36 23.55 0.68 -3.94
C GLU A 36 22.14 0.87 -3.37
N ARG A 37 21.25 -0.11 -3.54
CA ARG A 37 19.91 -0.06 -2.95
C ARG A 37 19.94 -0.04 -1.42
N ALA A 38 20.88 -0.75 -0.80
CA ALA A 38 21.10 -0.66 0.65
C ALA A 38 21.61 0.73 1.06
N ALA A 39 22.47 1.37 0.27
CA ALA A 39 22.94 2.74 0.52
C ALA A 39 21.82 3.78 0.43
N LEU A 40 20.91 3.66 -0.55
CA LEU A 40 19.74 4.54 -0.68
C LEU A 40 18.83 4.44 0.55
N LYS A 41 18.55 3.22 1.03
CA LYS A 41 17.76 3.02 2.26
C LYS A 41 18.37 3.70 3.49
N ARG A 42 19.70 3.78 3.57
CA ARG A 42 20.40 4.47 4.67
C ARG A 42 20.30 5.99 4.58
N ILE A 43 20.29 6.53 3.36
CA ILE A 43 20.03 7.94 3.13
C ILE A 43 18.61 8.29 3.60
N ASP A 44 17.62 7.45 3.27
CA ASP A 44 16.23 7.63 3.68
C ASP A 44 16.03 7.54 5.19
N LEU A 45 16.72 6.59 5.85
CA LEU A 45 16.72 6.48 7.32
C LEU A 45 17.29 7.75 7.96
N THR A 46 18.41 8.25 7.44
CA THR A 46 19.04 9.48 7.95
C THR A 46 18.11 10.69 7.77
N ALA A 47 17.44 10.80 6.61
CA ALA A 47 16.47 11.86 6.34
C ALA A 47 15.28 11.82 7.31
N SER A 48 14.70 10.63 7.52
CA SER A 48 13.61 10.41 8.49
C SER A 48 14.01 10.80 9.92
N MET A 49 15.25 10.49 10.33
CA MET A 49 15.77 10.89 11.65
C MET A 49 15.94 12.40 11.77
N ILE A 50 16.39 13.09 10.71
CA ILE A 50 16.50 14.56 10.67
C ILE A 50 15.11 15.18 10.86
N GLU A 51 14.12 14.71 10.10
CA GLU A 51 12.75 15.21 10.18
C GLU A 51 12.14 15.00 11.57
N ALA A 52 12.30 13.80 12.15
CA ALA A 52 11.79 13.51 13.49
C ALA A 52 12.45 14.36 14.59
N LEU A 53 13.74 14.71 14.44
CA LEU A 53 14.45 15.59 15.38
C LEU A 53 14.00 17.05 15.21
N ASN A 54 13.86 17.52 13.97
CA ASN A 54 13.34 18.85 13.66
C ASN A 54 11.92 19.03 14.21
N HIS A 55 11.05 18.02 14.06
CA HIS A 55 9.69 18.05 14.62
C HIS A 55 9.67 18.14 16.15
N ARG A 56 10.71 17.65 16.82
CA ARG A 56 10.89 17.74 18.28
C ARG A 56 11.58 19.04 18.73
N GLY A 57 11.74 20.00 17.83
CA GLY A 57 12.33 21.30 18.12
C GLY A 57 13.86 21.31 18.20
N VAL A 58 14.53 20.26 17.73
CA VAL A 58 15.99 20.25 17.60
C VAL A 58 16.40 21.16 16.43
N PRO A 59 17.37 22.08 16.59
CA PRO A 59 17.84 22.92 15.49
C PRO A 59 18.41 22.09 14.32
N ASP A 60 18.13 22.48 13.08
CA ASP A 60 18.48 21.71 11.87
C ASP A 60 19.96 21.27 11.77
N PRO A 61 20.96 22.13 12.08
CA PRO A 61 22.36 21.70 12.09
C PRO A 61 22.62 20.59 13.12
N THR A 62 22.00 20.69 14.30
CA THR A 62 22.11 19.69 15.37
C THR A 62 21.37 18.40 15.01
N ALA A 63 20.19 18.50 14.38
CA ALA A 63 19.42 17.36 13.91
C ALA A 63 20.18 16.56 12.84
N ARG A 64 20.82 17.22 11.87
CA ARG A 64 21.66 16.58 10.84
C ARG A 64 22.83 15.81 11.41
N VAL A 65 23.57 16.42 12.34
CA VAL A 65 24.71 15.77 13.00
C VAL A 65 24.23 14.59 13.83
N ALA A 66 23.21 14.78 14.65
CA ALA A 66 22.66 13.73 15.50
C ALA A 66 22.08 12.56 14.70
N ALA A 67 21.40 12.82 13.58
CA ALA A 67 20.87 11.78 12.69
C ALA A 67 21.98 10.97 12.02
N LYS A 68 23.02 11.63 11.48
CA LYS A 68 24.16 10.93 10.87
C LYS A 68 24.91 10.05 11.87
N LEU A 69 25.17 10.56 13.08
CA LEU A 69 25.77 9.77 14.15
C LEU A 69 24.83 8.65 14.60
N GLY A 70 23.52 8.89 14.58
CA GLY A 70 22.50 7.90 14.90
C GLY A 70 22.46 6.73 13.94
N THR A 71 22.49 7.01 12.63
CA THR A 71 22.60 6.00 11.57
C THR A 71 23.89 5.19 11.74
N LEU A 72 25.02 5.84 12.02
CA LEU A 72 26.29 5.15 12.23
C LEU A 72 26.27 4.21 13.45
N VAL A 73 25.71 4.67 14.58
CA VAL A 73 25.54 3.84 15.78
C VAL A 73 24.67 2.62 15.47
N TRP A 74 23.60 2.81 14.69
CA TRP A 74 22.71 1.72 14.29
C TRP A 74 23.43 0.71 13.39
N GLU A 75 24.23 1.15 12.41
CA GLU A 75 25.01 0.26 11.53
C GLU A 75 25.95 -0.64 12.34
N ILE A 76 26.77 -0.03 13.21
CA ILE A 76 27.73 -0.76 14.05
C ILE A 76 27.00 -1.77 14.95
N ALA A 77 25.86 -1.37 15.52
CA ALA A 77 25.06 -2.23 16.38
C ALA A 77 24.45 -3.40 15.61
N TYR A 78 23.94 -3.14 14.40
CA TYR A 78 23.30 -4.13 13.54
C TYR A 78 24.31 -5.16 13.05
N ASP A 79 25.48 -4.72 12.57
CA ASP A 79 26.56 -5.62 12.13
C ASP A 79 27.05 -6.53 13.25
N ARG A 80 27.16 -6.01 14.48
CA ARG A 80 27.52 -6.82 15.66
C ARG A 80 26.42 -7.78 16.07
N TRP A 81 25.16 -7.39 15.93
CA TRP A 81 24.04 -8.21 16.34
C TRP A 81 23.77 -9.38 15.40
N ILE A 82 24.02 -9.23 14.10
CA ILE A 82 23.86 -10.30 13.10
C ILE A 82 25.07 -11.22 12.96
N ASP A 83 26.17 -10.92 13.66
CA ASP A 83 27.32 -11.82 13.74
C ASP A 83 26.90 -13.13 14.43
N THR A 84 27.13 -14.25 13.76
CA THR A 84 26.79 -15.59 14.25
C THR A 84 27.54 -16.00 15.53
N ALA A 85 28.62 -15.30 15.87
CA ALA A 85 29.34 -15.49 17.13
C ALA A 85 28.72 -14.74 18.32
N ASN A 86 27.70 -13.92 18.09
CA ASN A 86 27.03 -13.12 19.11
C ASN A 86 25.69 -13.73 19.54
N ASP A 87 25.54 -14.05 20.83
CA ASP A 87 24.30 -14.52 21.42
C ASP A 87 23.46 -13.40 22.07
N GLU A 88 24.01 -12.19 22.21
CA GLU A 88 23.38 -11.07 22.90
C GLU A 88 22.19 -10.47 22.12
N ASP A 89 21.16 -10.01 22.85
CA ASP A 89 20.08 -9.17 22.31
C ASP A 89 20.63 -7.90 21.62
N PHE A 90 19.83 -7.20 20.82
CA PHE A 90 20.30 -6.01 20.08
C PHE A 90 20.70 -4.83 20.97
N CYS A 91 20.15 -4.73 22.19
CA CYS A 91 20.31 -3.56 23.04
C CYS A 91 21.75 -3.35 23.57
N PRO A 92 22.46 -4.38 24.09
CA PRO A 92 23.86 -4.23 24.49
C PRO A 92 24.81 -3.78 23.35
N PRO A 93 24.80 -4.39 22.15
CA PRO A 93 25.58 -3.90 20.99
C PRO A 93 25.25 -2.45 20.63
N ALA A 94 23.98 -2.05 20.68
CA ALA A 94 23.56 -0.68 20.40
C ALA A 94 24.08 0.35 21.41
N ARG A 95 24.09 0.00 22.70
CA ARG A 95 24.66 0.86 23.75
C ARG A 95 26.17 0.95 23.66
N GLN A 96 26.84 -0.14 23.32
CA GLN A 96 28.28 -0.15 23.10
C GLN A 96 28.65 0.72 21.89
N ALA A 97 27.99 0.55 20.75
CA ALA A 97 28.19 1.37 19.56
C ALA A 97 27.97 2.87 19.85
N LEU A 98 26.93 3.21 20.62
CA LEU A 98 26.67 4.58 21.05
C LEU A 98 27.81 5.16 21.91
N THR A 99 28.38 4.34 22.80
CA THR A 99 29.48 4.74 23.68
C THR A 99 30.76 4.98 22.87
N GLU A 100 31.07 4.08 21.93
CA GLU A 100 32.24 4.20 21.05
C GLU A 100 32.15 5.40 20.12
N VAL A 101 31.00 5.64 19.48
CA VAL A 101 30.79 6.80 18.61
C VAL A 101 30.91 8.11 19.41
N ARG A 102 30.44 8.14 20.66
CA ARG A 102 30.64 9.28 21.57
C ARG A 102 32.10 9.49 21.93
N ALA A 103 32.82 8.40 22.25
CA ALA A 103 34.24 8.45 22.58
C ALA A 103 35.10 8.90 21.39
N ALA A 104 34.78 8.44 20.18
CA ALA A 104 35.42 8.87 18.94
C ALA A 104 35.21 10.37 18.66
N GLY A 105 34.02 10.90 18.99
CA GLY A 105 33.71 12.32 18.91
C GLY A 105 34.47 13.20 19.93
N THR A 106 35.02 12.61 21.00
CA THR A 106 35.81 13.30 22.02
C THR A 106 37.32 13.25 21.78
N VAL A 107 37.80 12.63 20.69
CA VAL A 107 39.23 12.57 20.36
C VAL A 107 39.70 13.91 19.80
N ARG A 108 39.93 14.87 20.69
CA ARG A 108 40.84 16.00 20.47
C ARG A 108 41.40 16.49 21.80
N GLN A 109 42.31 15.71 22.39
CA GLN A 109 43.27 16.26 23.34
C GLN A 109 44.60 15.49 23.46
N LEU A 110 44.99 14.70 22.45
CA LEU A 110 46.32 14.09 22.43
C LEU A 110 47.06 14.46 21.14
N SER A 111 48.16 15.20 21.34
CA SER A 111 49.27 15.47 20.43
C SER A 111 49.02 16.39 19.23
N CYS A 112 49.19 17.69 19.47
CA CYS A 112 49.82 18.57 18.48
C CYS A 112 50.95 19.33 19.19
N GLN A 113 52.11 18.68 19.33
CA GLN A 113 53.37 19.37 19.59
C GLN A 113 53.95 19.80 18.24
N GLN A 114 53.58 20.99 17.74
CA GLN A 114 54.47 21.95 17.06
C GLN A 114 53.67 23.16 16.51
N PRO A 115 54.28 24.37 16.47
CA PRO A 115 53.55 25.62 16.27
C PRO A 115 53.41 25.96 14.79
N CYS A 116 52.18 26.13 14.31
CA CYS A 116 51.92 26.83 13.04
C CYS A 116 51.02 28.03 13.31
N GLY A 117 51.54 29.20 12.95
CA GLY A 117 51.03 30.51 13.33
C GLY A 117 49.69 30.91 12.72
N SER A 118 49.00 31.75 13.49
CA SER A 118 48.05 32.80 13.12
C SER A 118 47.07 32.53 11.96
N LEU A 119 45.84 32.18 12.32
CA LEU A 119 44.59 32.54 11.63
C LEU A 119 43.55 32.91 12.70
N PRO A 120 42.78 34.01 12.56
CA PRO A 120 41.97 34.55 13.65
C PRO A 120 40.70 33.74 13.90
N ASP A 121 40.47 33.49 15.21
CA ASP A 121 39.24 33.13 15.92
C ASP A 121 37.97 32.87 15.11
N ALA A 122 37.60 31.58 14.97
CA ALA A 122 36.20 31.11 14.98
C ALA A 122 36.10 29.57 14.86
N VAL A 123 36.62 28.78 15.81
CA VAL A 123 36.14 27.39 16.00
C VAL A 123 36.26 26.97 17.46
N GLU A 124 35.40 27.52 18.32
CA GLU A 124 35.00 26.86 19.56
C GLU A 124 33.50 26.61 19.46
N THR A 125 33.06 25.35 19.34
CA THR A 125 31.74 24.84 19.81
C THR A 125 31.42 23.43 19.27
N LEU A 126 32.28 22.44 19.49
CA LEU A 126 31.82 21.03 19.48
C LEU A 126 31.59 20.48 20.90
N PRO A 127 32.41 20.81 21.92
CA PRO A 127 32.17 20.33 23.28
C PRO A 127 30.90 20.92 23.91
N GLN A 128 30.56 22.18 23.61
CA GLN A 128 29.38 22.87 24.17
C GLN A 128 28.05 22.36 23.57
N VAL A 129 28.05 21.90 22.32
CA VAL A 129 26.85 21.34 21.66
C VAL A 129 26.48 19.98 22.27
N LEU A 130 27.47 19.21 22.75
CA LEU A 130 27.23 17.92 23.38
C LEU A 130 26.75 18.04 24.85
N GLN A 131 27.16 19.09 25.58
CA GLN A 131 26.71 19.29 26.97
C GLN A 131 25.24 19.73 27.09
N VAL A 132 24.74 20.56 26.18
CA VAL A 132 23.33 21.03 26.21
C VAL A 132 22.34 19.90 25.92
N VAL A 133 22.73 18.89 25.14
CA VAL A 133 21.87 17.78 24.75
C VAL A 133 21.69 16.72 25.85
N PHE A 134 22.60 16.64 26.83
CA PHE A 134 22.58 15.58 27.85
C PHE A 134 22.40 16.07 29.31
N GLY A 135 22.21 17.37 29.53
CA GLY A 135 22.09 17.95 30.88
C GLY A 135 20.70 17.91 31.55
N ASN A 136 19.60 17.66 30.82
CA ASN A 136 18.25 17.79 31.37
C ASN A 136 17.48 16.46 31.47
N MET A 137 18.10 15.44 32.05
CA MET A 137 17.38 14.23 32.50
C MET A 137 17.82 13.81 33.90
N HIS A 138 17.52 14.64 34.91
CA HIS A 138 17.46 14.20 36.31
C HIS A 138 16.49 15.07 37.15
N GLY A 139 15.46 14.41 37.71
CA GLY A 139 14.64 14.86 38.86
C GLY A 139 13.48 15.82 38.53
N LYS A 140 12.29 15.75 39.13
CA LYS A 140 11.75 15.01 40.28
C LYS A 140 10.22 15.01 40.21
N ASP A 141 9.64 14.08 40.97
CA ASP A 141 8.23 13.85 41.24
C ASP A 141 7.44 15.03 41.84
N SER A 142 6.10 14.86 41.74
CA SER A 142 5.01 15.26 42.64
C SER A 142 4.62 16.75 42.79
N ILE A 143 3.34 17.03 42.53
CA ILE A 143 2.34 17.61 43.47
C ILE A 143 0.93 17.47 42.88
N SER A 144 0.03 16.86 43.65
CA SER A 144 -1.41 16.77 43.43
C SER A 144 -2.16 18.06 43.79
N ALA A 145 -3.30 18.24 43.10
CA ALA A 145 -4.55 18.88 43.56
C ALA A 145 -4.57 20.36 43.96
N MET A 146 -5.42 21.14 43.28
CA MET A 146 -6.36 22.03 43.99
C MET A 146 -7.59 22.39 43.14
N ALA A 147 -8.70 22.53 43.85
CA ALA A 147 -10.08 22.48 43.38
C ALA A 147 -10.63 23.81 42.84
N LEU A 148 -11.78 23.67 42.18
CA LEU A 148 -12.65 24.73 41.66
C LEU A 148 -13.39 25.50 42.77
N THR A 149 -13.42 26.84 42.61
CA THR A 149 -14.38 27.87 43.10
C THR A 149 -14.46 28.17 44.62
N PRO A 150 -15.01 29.35 45.07
CA PRO A 150 -15.63 30.48 44.33
C PRO A 150 -15.19 31.92 44.73
N GLY A 151 -15.44 32.86 43.82
CA GLY A 151 -15.95 34.23 44.08
C GLY A 151 -15.20 35.20 45.02
N GLN A 152 -14.70 36.31 44.46
CA GLN A 152 -15.08 37.65 44.94
C GLN A 152 -14.68 38.75 43.95
N ARG A 153 -15.67 39.54 43.54
CA ARG A 153 -15.50 40.83 42.86
C ARG A 153 -15.00 41.86 43.86
N ARG A 154 -13.92 42.58 43.54
CA ARG A 154 -13.69 43.93 44.08
C ARG A 154 -13.42 44.93 42.95
N ARG A 155 -14.28 45.94 42.96
CA ARG A 155 -14.32 47.12 42.10
C ARG A 155 -13.28 48.16 42.58
N THR A 156 -12.59 48.75 41.61
CA THR A 156 -12.27 50.19 41.46
C THR A 156 -11.75 50.99 42.67
N HIS A 157 -10.59 51.67 42.52
CA HIS A 157 -10.59 53.13 42.34
C HIS A 157 -9.25 53.74 41.88
N LYS A 158 -9.42 54.74 41.01
CA LYS A 158 -8.50 55.72 40.39
C LYS A 158 -7.77 56.63 41.40
N ARG A 159 -6.52 57.01 41.09
CA ARG A 159 -5.93 58.38 41.18
C ARG A 159 -4.49 58.35 40.61
N ARG A 160 -4.21 58.91 39.43
CA ARG A 160 -3.83 60.30 39.05
C ARG A 160 -2.48 60.80 39.63
N GLY A 161 -1.52 61.03 38.71
CA GLY A 161 -0.61 62.19 38.72
C GLY A 161 0.87 61.89 39.01
N GLY A 162 1.76 62.10 38.03
CA GLY A 162 3.21 62.15 38.25
C GLY A 162 4.04 61.81 37.02
N SER A 163 4.42 62.83 36.25
CA SER A 163 5.26 62.79 35.06
C SER A 163 6.72 62.43 35.36
N VAL A 164 7.28 61.43 34.67
CA VAL A 164 8.73 61.27 34.48
C VAL A 164 8.97 60.90 33.01
N LEU A 165 9.80 61.69 32.33
CA LEU A 165 10.28 61.44 30.97
C LEU A 165 10.95 60.07 30.87
N ARG A 166 10.56 59.25 29.88
CA ARG A 166 11.33 58.09 29.43
C ARG A 166 11.31 57.96 27.91
N VAL A 167 12.53 57.82 27.39
CA VAL A 167 12.97 57.55 26.01
C VAL A 167 12.11 56.47 25.33
N PRO A 168 11.73 56.60 24.03
CA PRO A 168 10.89 55.62 23.38
C PRO A 168 11.70 54.38 22.97
N ALA A 169 11.57 53.29 23.72
CA ALA A 169 11.92 51.96 23.24
C ALA A 169 10.80 51.46 22.32
N ARG A 170 11.06 51.43 21.01
CA ARG A 170 10.22 50.76 20.01
C ARG A 170 10.10 49.28 20.36
N ARG A 171 8.89 48.82 20.69
CA ARG A 171 8.49 47.41 20.58
C ARG A 171 7.68 47.24 19.30
N PRO A 172 8.01 46.31 18.39
CA PRO A 172 7.14 46.04 17.25
C PRO A 172 5.93 45.25 17.73
N HIS A 173 4.74 45.85 17.64
CA HIS A 173 3.48 45.14 17.65
C HIS A 173 3.28 44.46 16.28
N PHE A 174 3.51 43.15 16.19
CA PHE A 174 2.93 42.36 15.11
C PHE A 174 1.48 42.01 15.47
N ALA A 175 0.59 42.98 15.29
CA ALA A 175 -0.84 42.70 15.24
C ALA A 175 -1.18 42.27 13.80
N VAL A 176 -1.22 40.95 13.56
CA VAL A 176 -1.77 40.41 12.32
C VAL A 176 -3.28 40.61 12.35
N SER A 177 -3.78 41.58 11.57
CA SER A 177 -5.21 41.82 11.38
C SER A 177 -5.93 40.55 10.92
N ALA A 178 -7.12 40.27 11.46
CA ALA A 178 -7.97 39.13 11.08
C ALA A 178 -8.26 39.05 9.56
N ARG A 179 -8.10 40.16 8.82
CA ARG A 179 -8.17 40.19 7.34
C ARG A 179 -6.98 39.50 6.65
N ASN A 180 -5.81 39.44 7.29
CA ASN A 180 -4.65 38.69 6.80
C ASN A 180 -4.73 37.20 7.14
N LEU A 181 -5.36 36.80 8.25
CA LEU A 181 -5.68 35.38 8.51
C LEU A 181 -6.64 34.84 7.45
N ALA A 182 -7.66 35.62 7.03
CA ALA A 182 -8.58 35.21 5.98
C ALA A 182 -7.92 35.10 4.58
N ARG A 183 -6.82 35.85 4.31
CA ARG A 183 -6.02 35.69 3.07
C ARG A 183 -5.05 34.52 3.15
N ILE A 184 -4.45 34.24 4.31
CA ILE A 184 -3.58 33.07 4.52
C ILE A 184 -4.40 31.77 4.48
N VAL A 185 -5.60 31.76 5.04
CA VAL A 185 -6.53 30.61 4.96
C VAL A 185 -7.08 30.42 3.52
N ARG A 186 -7.21 31.50 2.72
CA ARG A 186 -7.58 31.40 1.30
C ARG A 186 -6.42 31.06 0.34
N LEU A 187 -5.18 31.17 0.80
CA LEU A 187 -3.97 30.72 0.08
C LEU A 187 -3.57 29.29 0.46
N TRP A 188 -4.26 28.69 1.45
CA TRP A 188 -4.26 27.26 1.78
C TRP A 188 -5.53 26.56 1.25
N SER A 189 -6.13 27.09 0.18
CA SER A 189 -6.87 26.21 -0.72
C SER A 189 -5.85 25.24 -1.30
N PHE A 190 -5.72 24.07 -0.66
CA PHE A 190 -5.24 22.85 -1.31
C PHE A 190 -6.09 22.72 -2.57
N THR A 191 -5.58 23.29 -3.66
CA THR A 191 -5.91 22.78 -4.97
C THR A 191 -5.23 21.43 -4.93
N SER A 192 -5.96 20.42 -4.45
CA SER A 192 -5.52 19.03 -4.42
C SER A 192 -5.00 18.77 -5.81
N MET A 193 -3.68 18.65 -5.95
CA MET A 193 -3.11 18.15 -7.18
C MET A 193 -3.72 16.76 -7.33
N ALA A 194 -4.49 16.58 -8.38
CA ALA A 194 -5.16 15.32 -8.62
C ALA A 194 -4.10 14.23 -8.66
N ILE A 195 -4.20 13.23 -7.79
CA ILE A 195 -3.30 12.06 -7.81
C ILE A 195 -3.33 11.51 -9.23
N GLU A 196 -2.17 11.46 -9.87
CA GLU A 196 -2.01 10.96 -11.22
C GLU A 196 -1.76 9.45 -11.16
N ILE A 197 -2.67 8.69 -11.78
CA ILE A 197 -2.54 7.24 -11.87
C ILE A 197 -1.74 6.92 -13.14
N PRO A 198 -0.51 6.38 -13.02
CA PRO A 198 0.37 6.19 -14.16
C PRO A 198 -0.12 5.11 -15.13
N SER A 199 -0.85 4.10 -14.63
CA SER A 199 -1.41 3.03 -15.45
C SER A 199 -2.52 2.27 -14.69
N ALA A 200 -3.16 1.29 -15.34
CA ALA A 200 -4.12 0.40 -14.68
C ALA A 200 -3.50 -0.39 -13.50
N LEU A 201 -2.18 -0.50 -13.45
CA LEU A 201 -1.41 -1.09 -12.36
C LEU A 201 -0.53 -0.02 -11.70
N VAL A 202 -0.54 0.01 -10.37
CA VAL A 202 0.39 0.82 -9.56
C VAL A 202 1.30 -0.10 -8.76
N THR A 203 2.52 0.36 -8.50
CA THR A 203 3.48 -0.38 -7.69
C THR A 203 3.23 -0.14 -6.19
N THR A 204 3.74 -1.04 -5.36
CA THR A 204 3.79 -0.87 -3.90
C THR A 204 4.62 0.34 -3.47
N ASP A 205 5.66 0.71 -4.24
CA ASP A 205 6.39 1.97 -4.04
C ASP A 205 5.50 3.18 -4.29
N TRP A 206 4.78 3.22 -5.43
CA TRP A 206 3.85 4.31 -5.73
C TRP A 206 2.78 4.44 -4.66
N LEU A 207 2.19 3.32 -4.21
CA LEU A 207 1.17 3.39 -3.17
C LEU A 207 1.75 3.93 -1.85
N ALA A 208 2.95 3.50 -1.47
CA ALA A 208 3.61 3.97 -0.26
C ALA A 208 3.85 5.49 -0.24
N THR A 209 4.16 6.10 -1.38
CA THR A 209 4.36 7.56 -1.46
C THR A 209 3.06 8.37 -1.43
N HIS A 210 1.90 7.72 -1.59
CA HIS A 210 0.58 8.38 -1.63
C HIS A 210 -0.33 7.99 -0.46
N LEU A 211 0.13 7.19 0.51
CA LEU A 211 -0.70 6.67 1.61
C LEU A 211 -1.44 7.77 2.39
N ASP A 212 -0.81 8.93 2.57
CA ASP A 212 -1.35 10.04 3.35
C ASP A 212 -2.16 11.04 2.50
N ASP A 213 -2.36 10.77 1.20
CA ASP A 213 -3.13 11.67 0.34
C ASP A 213 -4.64 11.55 0.66
N PRO A 214 -5.31 12.65 1.06
CA PRO A 214 -6.73 12.62 1.43
C PRO A 214 -7.67 12.30 0.26
N ALA A 215 -7.20 12.42 -1.00
CA ALA A 215 -7.96 12.07 -2.19
C ALA A 215 -7.83 10.57 -2.55
N LEU A 216 -6.95 9.82 -1.89
CA LEU A 216 -6.75 8.39 -2.10
C LEU A 216 -7.73 7.55 -1.28
N ARG A 217 -8.26 6.50 -1.91
CA ARG A 217 -8.96 5.42 -1.23
C ARG A 217 -8.36 4.09 -1.62
N ILE A 218 -7.98 3.32 -0.61
CA ILE A 218 -7.48 1.96 -0.78
C ILE A 218 -8.62 0.99 -0.45
N LEU A 219 -8.90 0.05 -1.35
CA LEU A 219 -9.94 -0.97 -1.16
C LEU A 219 -9.31 -2.36 -1.14
N ASP A 220 -9.63 -3.12 -0.09
CA ASP A 220 -9.29 -4.54 0.02
C ASP A 220 -10.45 -5.37 -0.54
N ALA A 221 -10.22 -6.08 -1.64
CA ALA A 221 -11.20 -6.91 -2.31
C ALA A 221 -10.99 -8.42 -2.05
N SER A 222 -10.33 -8.79 -0.96
CA SER A 222 -9.94 -10.18 -0.71
C SER A 222 -11.14 -11.11 -0.48
N VAL A 223 -11.20 -12.17 -1.28
CA VAL A 223 -12.20 -13.23 -1.24
C VAL A 223 -11.48 -14.57 -1.17
N LEU A 224 -12.05 -15.50 -0.41
CA LEU A 224 -11.56 -16.86 -0.25
C LEU A 224 -12.51 -17.83 -0.96
N LEU A 225 -12.00 -18.70 -1.83
CA LEU A 225 -12.73 -19.93 -2.18
C LEU A 225 -12.38 -21.02 -1.15
N ALA A 226 -13.28 -21.26 -0.20
CA ALA A 226 -12.99 -22.17 0.90
C ALA A 226 -12.91 -23.64 0.41
N PRO A 227 -11.93 -24.46 0.83
CA PRO A 227 -11.83 -25.86 0.37
C PRO A 227 -13.02 -26.70 0.85
N ASP A 228 -13.60 -26.31 1.99
CA ASP A 228 -14.74 -26.96 2.65
C ASP A 228 -16.10 -26.57 2.08
N ALA A 229 -16.16 -25.59 1.16
CA ALA A 229 -17.42 -25.10 0.65
C ALA A 229 -17.35 -24.61 -0.81
N PRO A 230 -18.34 -24.96 -1.65
CA PRO A 230 -18.37 -24.56 -3.06
C PRO A 230 -18.69 -23.07 -3.28
N HIS A 231 -18.70 -22.25 -2.22
CA HIS A 231 -19.04 -20.83 -2.28
C HIS A 231 -17.90 -19.94 -1.83
N LEU A 232 -17.82 -18.77 -2.46
CA LEU A 232 -16.87 -17.72 -2.16
C LEU A 232 -17.23 -17.08 -0.81
N ARG A 233 -16.23 -16.80 0.03
CA ARG A 233 -16.39 -16.18 1.35
C ARG A 233 -15.56 -14.89 1.43
N PRO A 234 -16.11 -13.78 1.96
CA PRO A 234 -15.33 -12.57 2.15
C PRO A 234 -14.23 -12.78 3.20
N MET A 235 -13.01 -12.30 2.93
CA MET A 235 -11.87 -12.42 3.86
C MET A 235 -11.85 -11.31 4.93
N ARG A 236 -13.02 -10.89 5.43
CA ARG A 236 -13.15 -9.75 6.37
C ARG A 236 -12.30 -9.93 7.63
N ASP A 237 -12.24 -11.14 8.17
CA ASP A 237 -11.44 -11.39 9.39
C ASP A 237 -9.93 -11.37 9.11
N ALA A 238 -9.49 -11.73 7.91
CA ALA A 238 -8.09 -11.58 7.52
C ALA A 238 -7.73 -10.10 7.38
N TYR A 239 -8.57 -9.32 6.70
CA TYR A 239 -8.48 -7.86 6.63
C TYR A 239 -8.39 -7.23 8.03
N ARG A 240 -9.29 -7.60 8.95
CA ARG A 240 -9.29 -7.09 10.34
C ARG A 240 -7.99 -7.41 11.09
N ARG A 241 -7.31 -8.51 10.77
CA ARG A 241 -6.01 -8.86 11.36
C ARG A 241 -4.87 -8.06 10.75
N ALA A 242 -4.86 -7.91 9.43
CA ALA A 242 -3.81 -7.20 8.70
C ALA A 242 -4.32 -6.69 7.34
N HIS A 243 -4.14 -5.39 7.10
CA HIS A 243 -4.43 -4.72 5.84
C HIS A 243 -3.46 -3.56 5.58
N ILE A 244 -3.45 -3.02 4.36
CA ILE A 244 -2.67 -1.83 4.03
C ILE A 244 -3.23 -0.62 4.80
N PRO A 245 -2.41 0.26 5.41
CA PRO A 245 -2.90 1.41 6.16
C PRO A 245 -3.91 2.25 5.37
N GLY A 246 -5.05 2.56 6.00
CA GLY A 246 -6.13 3.32 5.37
C GLY A 246 -7.05 2.50 4.44
N ALA A 247 -6.78 1.22 4.22
CA ALA A 247 -7.62 0.36 3.39
C ALA A 247 -8.99 0.08 4.01
N VAL A 248 -10.03 0.14 3.19
CA VAL A 248 -11.41 -0.24 3.55
C VAL A 248 -11.76 -1.55 2.88
N PHE A 249 -12.36 -2.48 3.62
CA PHE A 249 -12.79 -3.75 3.07
C PHE A 249 -14.00 -3.58 2.15
N ALA A 250 -13.85 -3.99 0.89
CA ALA A 250 -14.89 -4.01 -0.12
C ALA A 250 -15.38 -5.46 -0.31
N ASP A 251 -16.54 -5.75 0.27
CA ASP A 251 -17.09 -7.11 0.29
C ASP A 251 -17.67 -7.50 -1.08
N LEU A 252 -16.86 -8.19 -1.89
CA LEU A 252 -17.25 -8.66 -3.22
C LEU A 252 -18.28 -9.79 -3.22
N VAL A 253 -18.64 -10.36 -2.06
CA VAL A 253 -19.58 -11.48 -1.98
C VAL A 253 -20.95 -11.03 -1.51
N GLN A 254 -21.01 -10.02 -0.63
CA GLN A 254 -22.25 -9.58 0.02
C GLN A 254 -22.64 -8.14 -0.33
N ASP A 255 -21.67 -7.26 -0.52
CA ASP A 255 -21.94 -5.84 -0.73
C ASP A 255 -21.93 -5.47 -2.21
N VAL A 256 -20.84 -5.77 -2.91
CA VAL A 256 -20.59 -5.39 -4.31
C VAL A 256 -21.15 -6.43 -5.28
N VAL A 257 -22.40 -6.84 -5.05
CA VAL A 257 -23.10 -7.84 -5.87
C VAL A 257 -24.55 -7.44 -6.14
N GLU A 258 -25.12 -8.02 -7.19
CA GLU A 258 -26.57 -8.06 -7.37
C GLU A 258 -27.17 -9.12 -6.44
N LEU A 259 -28.08 -8.71 -5.56
CA LEU A 259 -28.58 -9.56 -4.48
C LEU A 259 -29.62 -10.57 -4.97
N ASP A 260 -30.36 -10.22 -6.02
CA ASP A 260 -31.46 -11.03 -6.55
C ASP A 260 -31.02 -11.94 -7.72
N SER A 261 -29.71 -12.03 -7.99
CA SER A 261 -29.19 -12.87 -9.07
C SER A 261 -29.30 -14.36 -8.73
N PRO A 262 -29.77 -15.22 -9.65
CA PRO A 262 -29.71 -16.67 -9.48
C PRO A 262 -28.29 -17.22 -9.61
N PHE A 263 -27.32 -16.38 -10.02
CA PHE A 263 -25.91 -16.73 -10.18
C PHE A 263 -25.06 -16.02 -9.12
N GLY A 264 -23.97 -16.65 -8.68
CA GLY A 264 -23.02 -16.04 -7.74
C GLY A 264 -22.33 -14.79 -8.28
N ILE A 265 -21.61 -14.03 -7.42
CA ILE A 265 -20.83 -12.79 -7.67
C ILE A 265 -21.22 -12.01 -8.95
N THR A 266 -22.52 -11.75 -9.11
CA THR A 266 -23.04 -10.97 -10.24
C THR A 266 -22.84 -9.50 -9.95
N ARG A 267 -22.43 -8.72 -10.95
CA ARG A 267 -22.18 -7.27 -10.80
C ARG A 267 -23.42 -6.55 -10.25
N PRO A 268 -23.27 -5.54 -9.37
CA PRO A 268 -24.41 -4.77 -8.88
C PRO A 268 -25.00 -3.87 -9.97
N GLY A 269 -26.32 -3.67 -9.94
CA GLY A 269 -26.97 -2.58 -10.68
C GLY A 269 -26.49 -1.18 -10.24
N SER A 270 -26.73 -0.15 -11.07
CA SER A 270 -26.19 1.20 -10.86
C SER A 270 -26.59 1.84 -9.53
N GLY A 271 -27.82 1.61 -9.05
CA GLY A 271 -28.29 2.13 -7.77
C GLY A 271 -27.49 1.54 -6.58
N ARG A 272 -27.33 0.23 -6.56
CA ARG A 272 -26.53 -0.46 -5.53
C ARG A 272 -25.05 -0.12 -5.63
N ALA A 273 -24.51 0.01 -6.85
CA ALA A 273 -23.13 0.47 -7.04
C ALA A 273 -22.91 1.87 -6.43
N ALA A 274 -23.82 2.81 -6.65
CA ALA A 274 -23.74 4.15 -6.08
C ALA A 274 -23.82 4.15 -4.54
N GLU A 275 -24.73 3.35 -3.97
CA GLU A 275 -24.87 3.19 -2.53
C GLU A 275 -23.60 2.60 -1.90
N VAL A 276 -23.13 1.46 -2.42
CA VAL A 276 -22.01 0.70 -1.86
C VAL A 276 -20.71 1.48 -1.99
N PHE A 277 -20.40 2.04 -3.16
CA PHE A 277 -19.18 2.82 -3.33
C PHE A 277 -19.20 4.12 -2.54
N GLY A 278 -20.36 4.78 -2.43
CA GLY A 278 -20.53 5.92 -1.54
C GLY A 278 -20.24 5.57 -0.07
N ARG A 279 -20.78 4.44 0.43
CA ARG A 279 -20.50 3.94 1.79
C ARG A 279 -19.04 3.56 2.00
N LEU A 280 -18.37 3.05 0.97
CA LEU A 280 -16.93 2.77 0.99
C LEU A 280 -16.06 4.04 0.88
N GLY A 281 -16.67 5.23 0.90
CA GLY A 281 -15.98 6.52 0.85
C GLY A 281 -15.37 6.85 -0.51
N VAL A 282 -15.89 6.24 -1.59
CA VAL A 282 -15.50 6.54 -2.96
C VAL A 282 -16.43 7.61 -3.50
N GLY A 283 -15.91 8.81 -3.70
CA GLY A 283 -16.61 9.90 -4.38
C GLY A 283 -16.22 10.04 -5.85
N ASP A 284 -16.89 10.93 -6.58
CA ASP A 284 -16.64 11.18 -8.00
C ASP A 284 -15.17 11.60 -8.32
N ALA A 285 -14.50 12.29 -7.40
CA ALA A 285 -13.12 12.76 -7.56
C ALA A 285 -12.06 11.86 -6.89
N THR A 286 -12.49 10.86 -6.13
CA THR A 286 -11.59 9.97 -5.38
C THR A 286 -10.69 9.20 -6.35
N THR A 287 -9.41 9.08 -6.02
CA THR A 287 -8.52 8.09 -6.65
C THR A 287 -8.61 6.79 -5.88
N VAL A 288 -8.88 5.68 -6.56
CA VAL A 288 -9.04 4.38 -5.92
C VAL A 288 -7.87 3.46 -6.29
N VAL A 289 -7.26 2.82 -5.29
CA VAL A 289 -6.36 1.68 -5.48
C VAL A 289 -7.02 0.46 -4.88
N VAL A 290 -7.17 -0.58 -5.70
CA VAL A 290 -7.73 -1.86 -5.26
C VAL A 290 -6.61 -2.88 -5.13
N TYR A 291 -6.63 -3.67 -4.08
CA TYR A 291 -5.77 -4.84 -3.94
C TYR A 291 -6.55 -6.04 -3.43
N ASP A 292 -5.94 -7.23 -3.54
CA ASP A 292 -6.36 -8.43 -2.83
C ASP A 292 -5.14 -9.14 -2.24
N ASN A 293 -5.40 -10.22 -1.52
CA ASN A 293 -4.37 -11.07 -0.90
C ASN A 293 -4.06 -12.33 -1.72
N GLU A 294 -4.45 -12.38 -3.00
CA GLU A 294 -4.25 -13.52 -3.89
C GLU A 294 -3.42 -13.13 -5.13
N PHE A 295 -3.94 -13.37 -6.34
CA PHE A 295 -3.27 -13.15 -7.62
C PHE A 295 -3.70 -11.84 -8.31
N GLY A 296 -4.56 -11.04 -7.67
CA GLY A 296 -5.08 -9.80 -8.23
C GLY A 296 -6.40 -9.94 -9.00
N GLN A 297 -6.96 -11.14 -9.13
CA GLN A 297 -8.22 -11.37 -9.85
C GLN A 297 -9.44 -10.78 -9.13
N ASN A 298 -9.44 -10.82 -7.79
CA ASN A 298 -10.51 -10.23 -7.00
C ASN A 298 -10.39 -8.69 -7.05
N ALA A 299 -9.17 -8.16 -6.99
CA ALA A 299 -8.91 -6.74 -7.19
C ALA A 299 -9.33 -6.28 -8.61
N ALA A 300 -9.03 -7.07 -9.64
CA ALA A 300 -9.42 -6.81 -11.02
C ALA A 300 -10.94 -6.81 -11.19
N ARG A 301 -11.65 -7.71 -10.50
CA ARG A 301 -13.11 -7.75 -10.49
C ARG A 301 -13.69 -6.44 -9.99
N LEU A 302 -13.26 -5.98 -8.82
CA LEU A 302 -13.75 -4.71 -8.26
C LEU A 302 -13.36 -3.51 -9.14
N TRP A 303 -12.14 -3.50 -9.67
CA TRP A 303 -11.70 -2.49 -10.64
C TRP A 303 -12.58 -2.43 -11.89
N TRP A 304 -12.95 -3.59 -12.45
CA TRP A 304 -13.81 -3.67 -13.62
C TRP A 304 -15.21 -3.14 -13.32
N ILE A 305 -15.76 -3.47 -12.16
CA ILE A 305 -17.06 -2.94 -11.70
C ILE A 305 -17.00 -1.42 -11.54
N LEU A 306 -15.96 -0.86 -10.90
CA LEU A 306 -15.78 0.59 -10.76
C LEU A 306 -15.69 1.28 -12.13
N LYS A 307 -14.86 0.75 -13.05
CA LYS A 307 -14.73 1.30 -14.40
C LYS A 307 -16.03 1.20 -15.19
N ALA A 308 -16.75 0.10 -15.07
CA ALA A 308 -18.04 -0.09 -15.73
C ALA A 308 -19.16 0.74 -15.10
N ALA A 309 -19.02 1.17 -13.84
CA ALA A 309 -19.86 2.20 -13.22
C ALA A 309 -19.40 3.63 -13.59
N GLY A 310 -18.40 3.79 -14.47
CA GLY A 310 -17.93 5.08 -14.98
C GLY A 310 -16.94 5.80 -14.07
N HIS A 311 -16.35 5.10 -13.09
CA HIS A 311 -15.28 5.63 -12.26
C HIS A 311 -13.91 5.23 -12.84
N THR A 312 -13.22 6.19 -13.46
CA THR A 312 -11.98 5.93 -14.23
C THR A 312 -10.69 6.12 -13.45
N ARG A 313 -10.73 6.81 -12.31
CA ARG A 313 -9.57 7.08 -11.44
C ARG A 313 -9.30 5.88 -10.53
N VAL A 314 -9.10 4.70 -11.12
CA VAL A 314 -8.92 3.44 -10.40
C VAL A 314 -7.77 2.60 -10.96
N ALA A 315 -6.92 2.06 -10.09
CA ALA A 315 -5.83 1.14 -10.41
C ALA A 315 -5.80 -0.08 -9.49
N LEU A 316 -5.13 -1.14 -9.93
CA LEU A 316 -4.79 -2.31 -9.11
C LEU A 316 -3.40 -2.14 -8.50
N LEU A 317 -3.22 -2.57 -7.26
CA LEU A 317 -1.90 -2.74 -6.65
C LEU A 317 -1.24 -4.02 -7.15
N ASP A 318 -0.20 -3.88 -7.97
CA ASP A 318 0.55 -5.02 -8.50
C ASP A 318 1.31 -5.76 -7.38
N GLY A 319 0.98 -7.04 -7.17
CA GLY A 319 1.51 -7.86 -6.08
C GLY A 319 0.65 -7.91 -4.81
N GLY A 320 -0.38 -7.06 -4.73
CA GLY A 320 -1.35 -7.06 -3.63
C GLY A 320 -0.74 -6.92 -2.22
N LEU A 321 -1.47 -7.43 -1.22
CA LEU A 321 -1.02 -7.42 0.18
C LEU A 321 0.22 -8.30 0.42
N ARG A 322 0.37 -9.38 -0.36
CA ARG A 322 1.51 -10.31 -0.24
C ARG A 322 2.82 -9.61 -0.53
N LYS A 323 2.93 -8.94 -1.68
CA LYS A 323 4.13 -8.17 -2.04
C LYS A 323 4.36 -7.01 -1.07
N TRP A 324 3.30 -6.29 -0.70
CA TRP A 324 3.38 -5.22 0.29
C TRP A 324 4.02 -5.68 1.61
N THR A 325 3.57 -6.83 2.12
CA THR A 325 4.08 -7.43 3.36
C THR A 325 5.49 -7.98 3.18
N ALA A 326 5.79 -8.63 2.06
CA ALA A 326 7.13 -9.15 1.74
C ALA A 326 8.18 -8.03 1.65
N GLU A 327 7.76 -6.82 1.26
CA GLU A 327 8.58 -5.62 1.25
C GLU A 327 8.73 -4.95 2.63
N LEU A 328 8.16 -5.56 3.68
CA LEU A 328 8.18 -5.08 5.06
C LEU A 328 7.56 -3.69 5.23
N ARG A 329 6.54 -3.38 4.42
CA ARG A 329 5.82 -2.11 4.52
C ARG A 329 4.85 -2.11 5.70
N PRO A 330 4.45 -0.92 6.20
CA PRO A 330 3.53 -0.83 7.34
C PRO A 330 2.20 -1.51 7.05
N ILE A 331 1.63 -2.19 8.04
CA ILE A 331 0.29 -2.77 8.00
C ILE A 331 -0.55 -2.22 9.16
N SER A 332 -1.87 -2.22 8.99
CA SER A 332 -2.86 -1.84 10.01
C SER A 332 -3.76 -3.02 10.35
N SER A 333 -4.49 -2.91 11.45
CA SER A 333 -5.46 -3.89 11.92
C SER A 333 -6.72 -3.17 12.41
N GLY A 334 -7.80 -3.94 12.62
CA GLY A 334 -9.13 -3.41 12.90
C GLY A 334 -9.96 -3.16 11.65
N GLU A 335 -11.10 -2.49 11.81
CA GLU A 335 -12.02 -2.17 10.72
C GLU A 335 -12.06 -0.66 10.50
N ILE A 336 -11.90 -0.23 9.25
CA ILE A 336 -11.96 1.18 8.88
C ILE A 336 -13.35 1.48 8.32
N THR A 337 -14.11 2.34 9.00
CA THR A 337 -15.38 2.88 8.50
C THR A 337 -15.15 4.32 8.03
N PRO A 338 -15.16 4.59 6.71
CA PRO A 338 -14.93 5.93 6.22
C PRO A 338 -16.17 6.81 6.29
N ALA A 339 -15.97 8.13 6.19
CA ALA A 339 -17.07 9.04 5.89
C ALA A 339 -17.69 8.69 4.52
N PRO A 340 -19.03 8.57 4.43
CA PRO A 340 -19.69 8.36 3.15
C PRO A 340 -19.41 9.48 2.16
N ALA A 341 -19.34 9.13 0.87
CA ALA A 341 -19.16 10.07 -0.22
C ALA A 341 -20.28 9.93 -1.27
N VAL A 342 -20.39 10.91 -2.16
CA VAL A 342 -21.33 10.85 -3.30
C VAL A 342 -20.64 10.18 -4.48
N PHE A 343 -21.14 9.00 -4.84
CA PHE A 343 -20.73 8.28 -6.05
C PHE A 343 -21.82 8.41 -7.12
N THR A 344 -21.51 9.04 -8.24
CA THR A 344 -22.44 9.13 -9.37
C THR A 344 -22.15 8.02 -10.38
N ALA A 345 -22.98 6.97 -10.39
CA ALA A 345 -22.84 5.89 -11.35
C ALA A 345 -23.14 6.37 -12.78
N ARG A 346 -22.16 6.19 -13.67
CA ARG A 346 -22.23 6.48 -15.11
C ARG A 346 -21.98 5.17 -15.87
N PRO A 347 -23.00 4.32 -16.02
CA PRO A 347 -22.82 2.95 -16.50
C PRO A 347 -22.25 2.89 -17.91
N ARG A 348 -21.23 2.07 -18.10
CA ARG A 348 -20.62 1.69 -19.39
C ARG A 348 -21.05 0.27 -19.73
N THR A 349 -22.11 0.16 -20.52
CA THR A 349 -22.73 -1.12 -20.86
C THR A 349 -21.87 -1.97 -21.80
N ASP A 350 -20.99 -1.33 -22.57
CA ASP A 350 -20.01 -1.96 -23.48
C ASP A 350 -18.94 -2.79 -22.78
N MET A 351 -18.75 -2.60 -21.47
CA MET A 351 -17.80 -3.39 -20.67
C MET A 351 -18.34 -4.76 -20.23
N TRP A 352 -19.61 -5.03 -20.48
CA TRP A 352 -20.26 -6.28 -20.12
C TRP A 352 -20.87 -6.92 -21.35
N ALA A 353 -20.74 -8.24 -21.45
CA ALA A 353 -21.44 -9.03 -22.43
C ALA A 353 -22.58 -9.80 -21.73
N ASP A 354 -23.69 -9.98 -22.43
CA ASP A 354 -24.76 -10.89 -22.04
C ASP A 354 -24.70 -12.21 -22.82
N ARG A 355 -25.57 -13.15 -22.44
CA ARG A 355 -25.68 -14.47 -23.10
C ARG A 355 -25.97 -14.35 -24.60
N ALA A 356 -26.75 -13.37 -25.05
CA ALA A 356 -27.10 -13.21 -26.45
C ALA A 356 -25.88 -12.77 -27.28
N GLN A 357 -25.07 -11.86 -26.75
CA GLN A 357 -23.80 -11.44 -27.37
C GLN A 357 -22.78 -12.58 -27.44
N VAL A 358 -22.75 -13.45 -26.42
CA VAL A 358 -21.92 -14.66 -26.47
C VAL A 358 -22.40 -15.63 -27.55
N LEU A 359 -23.72 -15.86 -27.66
CA LEU A 359 -24.28 -16.73 -28.69
C LEU A 359 -24.04 -16.18 -30.11
N ASP A 360 -24.14 -14.86 -30.29
CA ASP A 360 -23.77 -14.19 -31.54
C ASP A 360 -22.30 -14.44 -31.88
N ALA A 361 -21.38 -14.27 -30.92
CA ALA A 361 -19.96 -14.54 -31.13
C ALA A 361 -19.65 -15.99 -31.53
N ILE A 362 -20.42 -16.96 -31.01
CA ILE A 362 -20.30 -18.38 -31.41
C ILE A 362 -20.80 -18.61 -32.83
N THR A 363 -21.93 -18.00 -33.19
CA THR A 363 -22.61 -18.25 -34.47
C THR A 363 -22.06 -17.41 -35.62
N ASN A 364 -21.33 -16.33 -35.31
CA ASN A 364 -20.66 -15.44 -36.24
C ASN A 364 -19.14 -15.36 -35.96
N PRO A 365 -18.33 -16.28 -36.51
CA PRO A 365 -16.88 -16.33 -36.27
C PRO A 365 -16.09 -15.09 -36.74
N GLY A 366 -16.72 -14.21 -37.53
CA GLY A 366 -16.17 -12.91 -37.93
C GLY A 366 -16.46 -11.77 -36.94
N GLY A 367 -17.29 -12.01 -35.92
CA GLY A 367 -17.68 -11.06 -34.89
C GLY A 367 -16.66 -10.99 -33.73
N ALA A 368 -17.18 -11.03 -32.50
CA ALA A 368 -16.34 -10.95 -31.31
C ALA A 368 -15.53 -12.23 -31.08
N THR A 369 -14.28 -12.10 -30.64
CA THR A 369 -13.45 -13.20 -30.18
C THR A 369 -13.83 -13.56 -28.75
N LEU A 370 -14.22 -14.81 -28.52
CA LEU A 370 -14.40 -15.36 -27.18
C LEU A 370 -13.04 -15.70 -26.57
N VAL A 371 -12.79 -15.23 -25.35
CA VAL A 371 -11.54 -15.46 -24.62
C VAL A 371 -11.83 -16.19 -23.33
N ASN A 372 -11.27 -17.39 -23.19
CA ASN A 372 -11.43 -18.25 -22.02
C ASN A 372 -10.36 -17.92 -20.97
N ALA A 373 -10.79 -17.46 -19.80
CA ALA A 373 -9.96 -17.16 -18.64
C ALA A 373 -10.08 -18.22 -17.52
N VAL A 374 -10.63 -19.40 -17.83
CA VAL A 374 -10.58 -20.55 -16.91
C VAL A 374 -9.12 -21.03 -16.82
N PRO A 375 -8.54 -21.22 -15.63
CA PRO A 375 -7.20 -21.79 -15.48
C PRO A 375 -7.12 -23.20 -16.08
N GLU A 376 -5.96 -23.62 -16.57
CA GLU A 376 -5.75 -25.00 -17.00
C GLU A 376 -6.06 -26.01 -15.88
N LEU A 377 -6.47 -27.22 -16.27
CA LEU A 377 -6.70 -28.29 -15.30
C LEU A 377 -5.37 -28.64 -14.62
N PRO A 378 -5.34 -28.78 -13.28
CA PRO A 378 -4.18 -29.35 -12.62
C PRO A 378 -4.00 -30.81 -13.06
N ASP A 379 -2.75 -31.29 -13.04
CA ASP A 379 -2.41 -32.69 -13.37
C ASP A 379 -3.21 -33.68 -12.51
N ASP A 380 -3.41 -33.35 -11.23
CA ASP A 380 -4.25 -34.10 -10.31
C ASP A 380 -5.62 -33.44 -10.15
N VAL A 381 -6.60 -33.88 -10.92
CA VAL A 381 -7.99 -33.38 -10.85
C VAL A 381 -8.71 -33.77 -9.55
N SER A 382 -8.15 -34.66 -8.73
CA SER A 382 -8.77 -35.07 -7.45
C SER A 382 -8.71 -33.98 -6.38
N VAL A 383 -7.86 -32.98 -6.56
CA VAL A 383 -7.77 -31.80 -5.67
C VAL A 383 -8.88 -30.78 -5.93
N LEU A 384 -9.65 -30.95 -7.01
CA LEU A 384 -10.71 -30.03 -7.40
C LEU A 384 -12.00 -30.31 -6.61
N PRO A 385 -12.76 -29.25 -6.26
CA PRO A 385 -14.10 -29.42 -5.70
C PRO A 385 -15.02 -30.25 -6.61
N PRO A 386 -16.00 -31.00 -6.06
CA PRO A 386 -16.99 -31.72 -6.85
C PRO A 386 -17.66 -30.83 -7.90
N GLY A 387 -17.72 -31.30 -9.16
CA GLY A 387 -18.29 -30.55 -10.30
C GLY A 387 -17.32 -29.56 -10.96
N ALA A 388 -16.22 -29.17 -10.32
CA ALA A 388 -15.24 -28.26 -10.93
C ALA A 388 -14.52 -28.91 -12.13
N ALA A 389 -14.26 -30.21 -12.09
CA ALA A 389 -13.65 -30.93 -13.22
C ALA A 389 -14.50 -30.87 -14.50
N GLN A 390 -15.84 -30.97 -14.39
CA GLN A 390 -16.74 -30.88 -15.55
C GLN A 390 -16.76 -29.47 -16.15
N VAL A 391 -16.77 -28.45 -15.29
CA VAL A 391 -16.72 -27.05 -15.72
C VAL A 391 -15.37 -26.74 -16.38
N MET A 392 -14.27 -27.18 -15.77
CA MET A 392 -12.92 -26.90 -16.26
C MET A 392 -12.56 -27.66 -17.54
N SER A 393 -13.26 -28.76 -17.84
CA SER A 393 -13.16 -29.50 -19.10
C SER A 393 -14.11 -29.00 -20.20
N THR A 394 -14.87 -27.93 -19.94
CA THR A 394 -15.82 -27.33 -20.88
C THR A 394 -15.38 -25.93 -21.29
N SER A 395 -15.58 -25.58 -22.56
CA SER A 395 -15.36 -24.23 -23.10
C SER A 395 -16.53 -23.78 -23.97
N LEU A 396 -16.55 -22.47 -24.29
CA LEU A 396 -17.43 -21.94 -25.31
C LEU A 396 -16.84 -22.29 -26.70
N PRO A 397 -17.65 -22.77 -27.65
CA PRO A 397 -17.16 -23.10 -28.98
C PRO A 397 -16.40 -21.94 -29.64
N GLY A 398 -15.22 -22.24 -30.19
CA GLY A 398 -14.38 -21.26 -30.87
C GLY A 398 -13.64 -20.27 -29.96
N SER A 399 -13.72 -20.43 -28.62
CA SER A 399 -12.97 -19.58 -27.70
C SER A 399 -11.47 -19.84 -27.76
N LEU A 400 -10.68 -18.78 -27.61
CA LEU A 400 -9.23 -18.85 -27.43
C LEU A 400 -8.88 -18.85 -25.94
N ASP A 401 -8.01 -19.74 -25.50
CA ASP A 401 -7.53 -19.75 -24.12
C ASP A 401 -6.57 -18.57 -23.86
N ALA A 402 -6.85 -17.80 -22.80
CA ALA A 402 -5.87 -16.91 -22.21
C ALA A 402 -5.13 -17.68 -21.12
N PRO A 403 -3.79 -17.71 -21.12
CA PRO A 403 -3.02 -18.48 -20.14
C PRO A 403 -3.00 -17.73 -18.80
N PHE A 404 -4.15 -17.68 -18.12
CA PHE A 404 -4.40 -16.86 -16.92
C PHE A 404 -3.29 -16.98 -15.88
N PRO A 405 -2.84 -18.18 -15.49
CA PRO A 405 -1.80 -18.28 -14.48
C PRO A 405 -0.43 -17.80 -14.99
N SER A 406 -0.15 -17.96 -16.29
CA SER A 406 1.08 -17.49 -16.93
C SER A 406 1.16 -15.97 -17.05
N LEU A 407 0.05 -15.23 -16.84
CA LEU A 407 0.09 -13.77 -16.76
C LEU A 407 0.86 -13.27 -15.53
N GLY A 408 1.04 -14.14 -14.53
CA GLY A 408 1.85 -13.92 -13.34
C GLY A 408 3.33 -14.18 -13.57
N GLN A 409 4.16 -13.49 -12.80
CA GLN A 409 5.59 -13.78 -12.75
C GLN A 409 5.82 -15.23 -12.28
N PRO A 410 6.72 -15.99 -12.93
CA PRO A 410 7.15 -17.29 -12.40
C PRO A 410 7.63 -17.14 -10.96
N GLY A 411 7.28 -18.10 -10.11
CA GLY A 411 7.68 -18.08 -8.71
C GLY A 411 7.56 -19.46 -8.08
N THR A 412 8.35 -19.68 -7.03
CA THR A 412 8.29 -20.90 -6.22
C THR A 412 7.26 -20.80 -5.09
N GLU A 413 6.67 -19.62 -4.89
CA GLU A 413 5.60 -19.43 -3.91
C GLU A 413 4.32 -20.07 -4.43
N ALA A 414 3.74 -20.97 -3.63
CA ALA A 414 2.35 -21.35 -3.81
C ALA A 414 1.49 -20.11 -3.51
N LEU A 415 0.68 -19.70 -4.49
CA LEU A 415 -0.43 -18.78 -4.23
C LEU A 415 -1.50 -19.58 -3.49
N PRO A 416 -1.96 -19.13 -2.30
CA PRO A 416 -2.94 -19.84 -1.52
C PRO A 416 -4.33 -19.67 -2.17
N TYR A 417 -4.56 -20.34 -3.30
CA TYR A 417 -5.91 -20.73 -3.65
C TYR A 417 -6.19 -22.00 -2.86
N PRO A 418 -7.19 -22.05 -1.97
CA PRO A 418 -7.34 -23.18 -1.06
C PRO A 418 -7.65 -24.52 -1.74
N SER A 419 -7.80 -24.54 -3.07
CA SER A 419 -7.95 -25.75 -3.90
C SER A 419 -6.95 -25.89 -5.04
N ILE A 420 -6.15 -24.85 -5.37
CA ILE A 420 -5.22 -24.86 -6.52
C ILE A 420 -3.98 -24.01 -6.17
N ASN A 421 -3.00 -24.61 -5.48
CA ASN A 421 -1.72 -23.94 -5.25
C ASN A 421 -1.02 -23.68 -6.59
N TRP A 422 -1.20 -22.49 -7.15
CA TRP A 422 -0.51 -22.14 -8.38
C TRP A 422 0.93 -21.69 -8.06
N PRO A 423 1.97 -22.29 -8.66
CA PRO A 423 3.33 -21.78 -8.54
C PRO A 423 3.42 -20.42 -9.24
N GLY A 424 3.67 -19.36 -8.48
CA GLY A 424 3.71 -18.03 -9.05
C GLY A 424 3.97 -16.94 -8.03
N SER A 425 4.54 -15.84 -8.50
CA SER A 425 4.59 -14.62 -7.72
C SER A 425 3.22 -13.92 -7.79
N PRO A 426 2.78 -13.23 -6.71
CA PRO A 426 1.54 -12.43 -6.74
C PRO A 426 1.63 -11.22 -7.69
N THR A 427 2.80 -10.98 -8.28
CA THR A 427 3.07 -9.88 -9.20
C THR A 427 2.78 -10.32 -10.63
N LEU A 428 2.12 -9.47 -11.41
CA LEU A 428 1.93 -9.72 -12.84
C LEU A 428 3.27 -9.62 -13.59
N ARG A 429 3.42 -10.37 -14.68
CA ARG A 429 4.56 -10.19 -15.60
C ARG A 429 4.61 -8.77 -16.13
N PRO A 430 5.77 -8.25 -16.56
CA PRO A 430 5.86 -6.94 -17.17
C PRO A 430 4.96 -6.87 -18.42
N ARG A 431 4.51 -5.67 -18.75
CA ARG A 431 3.59 -5.43 -19.89
C ARG A 431 4.03 -6.09 -21.21
N PRO A 432 5.31 -6.03 -21.64
CA PRO A 432 5.75 -6.70 -22.87
C PRO A 432 5.51 -8.22 -22.87
N ASP A 433 5.72 -8.88 -21.72
CA ASP A 433 5.56 -10.32 -21.60
C ASP A 433 4.08 -10.72 -21.60
N ARG A 434 3.23 -9.97 -20.90
CA ARG A 434 1.78 -10.18 -20.95
C ARG A 434 1.22 -9.98 -22.36
N ARG A 435 1.73 -8.97 -23.08
CA ARG A 435 1.38 -8.71 -24.49
C ARG A 435 1.71 -9.90 -25.36
N ARG A 436 2.92 -10.45 -25.21
CA ARG A 436 3.36 -11.63 -25.94
C ARG A 436 2.50 -12.86 -25.63
N LEU A 437 2.12 -13.07 -24.37
CA LEU A 437 1.26 -14.19 -23.96
C LEU A 437 -0.18 -14.11 -24.49
N LEU A 438 -0.60 -12.94 -24.96
CA LEU A 438 -1.95 -12.68 -25.47
C LEU A 438 -1.96 -12.37 -26.97
N GLU A 439 -0.82 -12.48 -27.66
CA GLU A 439 -0.68 -12.06 -29.07
C GLU A 439 -1.51 -12.90 -30.04
N HIS A 440 -1.89 -14.12 -29.65
CA HIS A 440 -2.79 -14.98 -30.41
C HIS A 440 -4.25 -14.53 -30.37
N ILE A 441 -4.60 -13.58 -29.49
CA ILE A 441 -5.94 -13.00 -29.40
C ILE A 441 -5.97 -11.75 -30.30
N PRO A 442 -6.79 -11.71 -31.37
CA PRO A 442 -6.78 -10.60 -32.33
C PRO A 442 -7.20 -9.26 -31.70
N ALA A 443 -6.37 -8.23 -31.83
CA ALA A 443 -6.61 -6.91 -31.23
C ALA A 443 -7.64 -6.06 -32.01
N GLU A 444 -7.85 -6.39 -33.29
CA GLU A 444 -8.74 -5.67 -34.21
C GLU A 444 -10.21 -6.09 -34.04
N ARG A 445 -10.46 -7.19 -33.32
CA ARG A 445 -11.81 -7.71 -33.06
C ARG A 445 -12.24 -7.39 -31.62
N PRO A 446 -13.54 -7.15 -31.37
CA PRO A 446 -14.06 -7.11 -30.01
C PRO A 446 -13.72 -8.41 -29.28
N ALA A 447 -13.31 -8.31 -28.02
CA ALA A 447 -13.08 -9.48 -27.16
C ALA A 447 -14.18 -9.59 -26.10
N ILE A 448 -14.74 -10.79 -25.95
CA ILE A 448 -15.63 -11.14 -24.84
C ILE A 448 -14.86 -12.15 -23.98
N VAL A 449 -14.47 -11.72 -22.78
CA VAL A 449 -13.72 -12.54 -21.84
C VAL A 449 -14.69 -13.19 -20.87
N TYR A 450 -14.55 -14.50 -20.66
CA TYR A 450 -15.35 -15.25 -19.70
C TYR A 450 -14.47 -16.18 -18.87
N CYS A 451 -14.97 -16.63 -17.72
CA CYS A 451 -14.39 -17.74 -16.98
C CYS A 451 -15.52 -18.61 -16.43
N ASN A 452 -15.32 -19.29 -15.30
CA ASN A 452 -16.41 -20.03 -14.67
C ASN A 452 -17.50 -19.10 -14.10
N SER A 453 -17.10 -18.16 -13.23
CA SER A 453 -18.01 -17.37 -12.38
C SER A 453 -17.76 -15.86 -12.42
N GLY A 454 -17.09 -15.36 -13.47
CA GLY A 454 -16.84 -13.93 -13.66
C GLY A 454 -15.70 -13.31 -12.82
N LEU A 455 -14.98 -14.10 -12.00
CA LEU A 455 -13.87 -13.62 -11.15
C LEU A 455 -12.54 -13.44 -11.89
N ASN A 456 -12.12 -14.43 -12.68
CA ASN A 456 -10.81 -14.39 -13.36
C ASN A 456 -10.84 -13.53 -14.64
N ALA A 457 -11.99 -13.49 -15.32
CA ALA A 457 -12.17 -12.78 -16.58
C ALA A 457 -11.76 -11.29 -16.53
N PRO A 458 -12.11 -10.51 -15.48
CA PRO A 458 -11.65 -9.13 -15.32
C PRO A 458 -10.12 -8.92 -15.38
N LEU A 459 -9.32 -9.85 -14.83
CA LEU A 459 -7.86 -9.73 -14.86
C LEU A 459 -7.31 -9.93 -16.27
N VAL A 460 -7.83 -10.93 -17.00
CA VAL A 460 -7.50 -11.14 -18.41
C VAL A 460 -7.97 -9.96 -19.25
N ALA A 461 -9.18 -9.44 -19.02
CA ALA A 461 -9.71 -8.28 -19.71
C ALA A 461 -8.85 -7.02 -19.48
N LEU A 462 -8.37 -6.80 -18.25
CA LEU A 462 -7.39 -5.75 -17.95
C LEU A 462 -6.10 -5.94 -18.75
N CYS A 463 -5.58 -7.17 -18.82
CA CYS A 463 -4.36 -7.47 -19.57
C CYS A 463 -4.52 -7.28 -21.08
N LEU A 464 -5.70 -7.60 -21.65
CA LEU A 464 -6.02 -7.33 -23.05
C LEU A 464 -6.08 -5.83 -23.34
N VAL A 465 -6.73 -5.05 -22.46
CA VAL A 465 -6.76 -3.58 -22.59
C VAL A 465 -5.35 -3.02 -22.54
N ASP A 466 -4.52 -3.48 -21.60
CA ASP A 466 -3.11 -3.08 -21.50
C ASP A 466 -2.27 -3.56 -22.72
N ALA A 467 -2.68 -4.65 -23.36
CA ALA A 467 -2.07 -5.14 -24.58
C ALA A 467 -2.44 -4.37 -25.85
N GLY A 468 -3.45 -3.50 -25.77
CA GLY A 468 -3.88 -2.63 -26.88
C GLY A 468 -5.26 -2.94 -27.44
N HIS A 469 -5.99 -3.91 -26.88
CA HIS A 469 -7.38 -4.16 -27.28
C HIS A 469 -8.26 -2.98 -26.86
N THR A 470 -9.01 -2.43 -27.82
CA THR A 470 -9.82 -1.22 -27.60
C THR A 470 -11.28 -1.55 -27.26
N THR A 471 -11.75 -2.75 -27.59
CA THR A 471 -13.12 -3.20 -27.30
C THR A 471 -13.07 -4.54 -26.56
N VAL A 472 -13.17 -4.47 -25.23
CA VAL A 472 -13.11 -5.64 -24.34
C VAL A 472 -14.30 -5.60 -23.40
N SER A 473 -15.04 -6.71 -23.34
CA SER A 473 -16.18 -6.90 -22.45
C SER A 473 -16.00 -8.18 -21.63
N VAL A 474 -16.62 -8.23 -20.44
CA VAL A 474 -16.65 -9.41 -19.59
C VAL A 474 -18.04 -10.03 -19.65
N TYR A 475 -18.13 -11.33 -19.96
CA TYR A 475 -19.36 -12.10 -19.79
C TYR A 475 -19.44 -12.56 -18.33
N ASP A 476 -20.32 -11.92 -17.57
CA ASP A 476 -20.32 -11.99 -16.11
C ASP A 476 -20.75 -13.36 -15.58
N GLY A 477 -21.81 -13.93 -16.16
CA GLY A 477 -22.36 -15.22 -15.74
C GLY A 477 -21.44 -16.41 -16.04
N GLY A 478 -20.50 -16.25 -16.98
CA GLY A 478 -19.50 -17.26 -17.32
C GLY A 478 -20.10 -18.62 -17.68
N LEU A 479 -19.33 -19.69 -17.47
CA LEU A 479 -19.79 -21.05 -17.71
C LEU A 479 -20.94 -21.45 -16.75
N MET A 480 -21.04 -20.90 -15.54
CA MET A 480 -22.14 -21.23 -14.64
C MET A 480 -23.51 -20.81 -15.19
N GLU A 481 -23.63 -19.58 -15.71
CA GLU A 481 -24.84 -19.14 -16.41
C GLU A 481 -25.01 -19.95 -17.70
N TRP A 482 -23.94 -20.11 -18.47
CA TRP A 482 -24.02 -20.76 -19.78
C TRP A 482 -24.53 -22.20 -19.69
N LEU A 483 -24.01 -22.98 -18.74
CA LEU A 483 -24.35 -24.40 -18.55
C LEU A 483 -25.69 -24.59 -17.83
N SER A 484 -26.28 -23.54 -17.25
CA SER A 484 -27.63 -23.60 -16.69
C SER A 484 -28.71 -23.83 -17.74
N ASN A 485 -28.43 -23.51 -19.01
CA ASN A 485 -29.29 -23.82 -20.14
C ASN A 485 -28.66 -24.94 -20.99
N PRO A 486 -29.24 -26.17 -20.98
CA PRO A 486 -28.67 -27.31 -21.69
C PRO A 486 -28.71 -27.17 -23.22
N ASN A 487 -29.47 -26.21 -23.76
CA ASN A 487 -29.53 -25.94 -25.20
C ASN A 487 -28.38 -25.06 -25.69
N ASN A 488 -27.59 -24.49 -24.78
CA ASN A 488 -26.44 -23.68 -25.16
C ASN A 488 -25.32 -24.57 -25.72
N PRO A 489 -24.68 -24.20 -26.84
CA PRO A 489 -23.61 -25.01 -27.41
C PRO A 489 -22.35 -24.96 -26.54
N THR A 490 -21.68 -26.09 -26.40
CA THR A 490 -20.45 -26.27 -25.62
C THR A 490 -19.38 -26.97 -26.46
N ALA A 491 -18.11 -26.71 -26.18
CA ALA A 491 -16.98 -27.45 -26.73
C ALA A 491 -16.20 -28.15 -25.61
N PRO A 492 -15.58 -29.31 -25.88
CA PRO A 492 -14.61 -29.87 -24.97
C PRO A 492 -13.40 -28.94 -24.90
N ARG A 493 -12.87 -28.75 -23.70
CA ARG A 493 -11.62 -28.04 -23.51
C ARG A 493 -10.47 -29.04 -23.61
N HIS A 494 -9.66 -28.90 -24.65
CA HIS A 494 -8.44 -29.69 -24.78
C HIS A 494 -7.34 -29.10 -23.88
N PRO A 495 -6.56 -29.92 -23.18
CA PRO A 495 -5.37 -29.42 -22.50
C PRO A 495 -4.44 -28.79 -23.53
N THR A 496 -4.01 -27.55 -23.26
CA THR A 496 -2.94 -26.87 -23.99
C THR A 496 -1.68 -27.72 -23.86
N VAL A 497 -1.16 -28.19 -25.00
CA VAL A 497 0.05 -29.04 -25.10
C VAL A 497 1.31 -28.25 -24.83
#